data_AF-A0A437AL61-F1
#
_entry.id   AF-A0A437AL61-F1
#
_cell.length_a   1.000
_cell.length_b   1.000
_cell.length_c   1.000
_cell.angle_alpha   90.00
_cell.angle_beta   90.00
_cell.angle_gamma   90.00
#
_symmetry.space_group_name_H-M   'P 1'
#
loop_
_entity.id
_entity.type
_entity.pdbx_description
1 polymer ?
#
loop_
_entity_poly.entity_id
_entity_poly.type
_entity_poly.pdbx_seq_one_letter_code
_entity_poly.pdbx_strand_id
1 'polypeptide(L)'
;MKEIIYSDLHSVKELKLEKQELFLEIISKETKLLLTYNMIMKYQSEANNKYNIGAIFMCYEDVSSDFIFQHLPLFCKYYDIELIKLPKGTRFLLEKMFERKYIFLLAVLKTSANFEKIKNLFI
;
A
#
# COMPACT_ATOMS: atom_id res chain seq x y z
N MET A 1 16.27 -32.50 -4.17
CA MET A 1 16.04 -31.19 -3.54
C MET A 1 15.35 -30.31 -4.57
N LYS A 2 14.15 -29.77 -4.28
CA LYS A 2 13.53 -28.78 -5.17
C LYS A 2 14.31 -27.48 -5.03
N GLU A 3 14.89 -27.00 -6.11
CA GLU A 3 15.48 -25.67 -6.15
C GLU A 3 14.37 -24.66 -5.90
N ILE A 4 14.35 -24.07 -4.70
CA ILE A 4 13.53 -22.91 -4.43
C ILE A 4 14.27 -21.75 -5.09
N ILE A 5 13.80 -21.40 -6.28
CA ILE A 5 14.20 -20.17 -6.95
C ILE A 5 13.65 -19.04 -6.09
N TYR A 6 14.49 -18.47 -5.22
CA TYR A 6 14.23 -17.16 -4.65
C TYR A 6 14.34 -16.18 -5.80
N SER A 7 13.24 -15.96 -6.53
CA SER A 7 13.16 -14.77 -7.37
C SER A 7 13.36 -13.60 -6.43
N ASP A 8 14.41 -12.81 -6.64
CA ASP A 8 14.60 -11.55 -5.92
C ASP A 8 13.27 -10.78 -5.97
N LEU A 9 12.52 -10.82 -4.88
CA LEU A 9 11.33 -10.04 -4.63
C LEU A 9 11.79 -8.59 -4.34
N HIS A 10 12.53 -8.00 -5.27
CA HIS A 10 12.73 -6.56 -5.39
C HIS A 10 11.35 -5.90 -5.62
N SER A 11 10.95 -4.82 -4.96
CA SER A 11 11.53 -4.05 -3.86
C SER A 11 10.35 -3.60 -3.02
N VAL A 12 9.86 -4.47 -2.13
CA VAL A 12 8.86 -4.02 -1.16
C VAL A 12 9.56 -3.04 -0.23
N LYS A 13 9.24 -1.76 -0.36
CA LYS A 13 9.79 -0.73 0.52
C LYS A 13 9.18 -0.90 1.90
N GLU A 14 9.87 -0.43 2.92
CA GLU A 14 9.36 -0.45 4.28
C GLU A 14 9.32 0.97 4.82
N LEU A 15 8.18 1.35 5.38
CA LEU A 15 8.07 2.60 6.13
C LEU A 15 8.70 2.38 7.51
N LYS A 16 9.76 3.13 7.81
CA LYS A 16 10.37 3.11 9.15
C LYS A 16 9.37 3.59 10.20
N LEU A 17 9.39 2.96 11.38
CA LEU A 17 8.50 3.30 12.50
C LEU A 17 8.57 4.79 12.87
N GLU A 18 9.76 5.39 12.82
CA GLU A 18 10.00 6.83 13.09
C GLU A 18 9.20 7.76 12.15
N LYS A 19 8.87 7.30 10.95
CA LYS A 19 8.10 8.07 9.95
C LYS A 19 6.59 7.75 9.99
N GLN A 20 6.13 6.89 10.89
CA GLN A 20 4.73 6.44 10.97
C GLN A 20 3.76 7.59 11.26
N GLU A 21 4.07 8.46 12.22
CA GLU A 21 3.21 9.60 12.57
C GLU A 21 3.06 10.56 11.40
N LEU A 22 4.17 10.90 10.73
CA LEU A 22 4.16 11.76 9.55
C LEU A 22 3.37 11.13 8.39
N PHE A 23 3.51 9.82 8.19
CA PHE A 23 2.71 9.09 7.22
C PHE A 23 1.21 9.22 7.53
N LEU A 24 0.80 8.98 8.78
CA LEU A 24 -0.59 9.08 9.20
C LEU A 24 -1.14 10.51 9.06
N GLU A 25 -0.33 11.53 9.35
CA GLU A 25 -0.69 12.93 9.14
C GLU A 25 -0.97 13.23 7.66
N ILE A 26 -0.10 12.76 6.76
CA ILE A 26 -0.28 12.95 5.32
C ILE A 26 -1.52 12.21 4.83
N ILE A 27 -1.67 10.94 5.22
CA ILE A 27 -2.79 10.09 4.80
C ILE A 27 -4.13 10.62 5.30
N SER A 28 -4.17 11.21 6.49
CA SER A 28 -5.40 11.83 7.03
C SER A 28 -5.92 12.99 6.16
N LYS A 29 -5.05 13.62 5.37
CA LYS A 29 -5.39 14.75 4.50
C LYS A 29 -5.77 14.31 3.08
N GLU A 30 -5.74 13.01 2.79
CA GLU A 30 -6.10 12.48 1.48
C GLU A 30 -7.61 12.46 1.26
N THR A 31 -8.04 13.08 0.16
CA THR A 31 -9.48 13.16 -0.19
C THR A 31 -9.98 11.90 -0.89
N LYS A 32 -9.08 11.11 -1.50
CA LYS A 32 -9.42 9.90 -2.24
C LYS A 32 -8.42 8.79 -1.96
N LEU A 33 -8.87 7.81 -1.20
CA LEU A 33 -8.12 6.59 -0.86
C LEU A 33 -8.88 5.34 -1.29
N LEU A 34 -8.12 4.32 -1.70
CA LEU A 34 -8.66 2.99 -1.99
C LEU A 34 -8.33 2.07 -0.82
N LEU A 35 -9.28 1.83 0.07
CA LEU A 35 -9.02 1.17 1.37
C LEU A 35 -9.19 -0.36 1.36
N THR A 36 -9.49 -0.95 0.21
CA THR A 36 -9.69 -2.41 0.11
C THR A 36 -9.11 -2.94 -1.18
N TYR A 37 -8.75 -4.22 -1.18
CA TYR A 37 -8.24 -4.92 -2.36
C TYR A 37 -9.20 -4.80 -3.55
N ASN A 38 -10.49 -5.04 -3.33
CA ASN A 38 -11.51 -4.97 -4.38
C ASN A 38 -11.62 -3.56 -4.98
N MET A 39 -11.49 -2.50 -4.17
CA MET A 39 -11.47 -1.12 -4.67
C MET A 39 -10.24 -0.87 -5.55
N ILE A 40 -9.07 -1.36 -5.16
CA ILE A 40 -7.83 -1.22 -5.95
C ILE A 40 -7.99 -1.93 -7.28
N MET A 41 -8.41 -3.21 -7.28
CA MET A 41 -8.56 -3.99 -8.50
C MET A 41 -9.61 -3.39 -9.45
N LYS A 42 -10.76 -2.96 -8.91
CA LYS A 42 -11.81 -2.30 -9.70
C LYS A 42 -11.31 -0.98 -10.29
N TYR A 43 -10.64 -0.15 -9.48
CA TYR A 43 -10.12 1.12 -9.95
C TYR A 43 -9.07 0.93 -11.05
N GLN A 44 -8.21 -0.08 -10.92
CA GLN A 44 -7.18 -0.38 -11.92
C GLN A 44 -7.74 -0.99 -13.22
N SER A 45 -8.87 -1.71 -13.15
CA SER A 45 -9.47 -2.34 -14.33
C SER A 45 -10.29 -1.37 -15.19
N GLU A 46 -10.68 -0.22 -14.65
CA GLU A 46 -11.36 0.84 -15.40
C GLU A 46 -10.42 1.46 -16.45
N ALA A 47 -10.85 1.47 -17.72
CA ALA A 47 -10.02 1.85 -18.87
C ALA A 47 -9.37 3.25 -18.72
N ASN A 48 -10.06 4.20 -18.08
CA ASN A 48 -9.58 5.56 -17.87
C ASN A 48 -8.60 5.71 -16.68
N ASN A 49 -8.50 4.68 -15.82
CA ASN A 49 -7.76 4.73 -14.54
C ASN A 49 -6.59 3.73 -14.48
N LYS A 50 -6.33 3.01 -15.58
CA LYS A 50 -5.44 1.82 -15.68
C LYS A 50 -3.98 2.00 -15.22
N TYR A 51 -3.54 3.22 -14.88
CA TYR A 51 -2.18 3.49 -14.37
C TYR A 51 -2.13 4.61 -13.32
N ASN A 52 -3.26 4.93 -12.69
CA ASN A 52 -3.35 6.11 -11.81
C ASN A 52 -3.07 5.80 -10.33
N ILE A 53 -2.90 4.55 -9.94
CA ILE A 53 -2.44 4.20 -8.60
C ILE A 53 -0.93 4.43 -8.53
N GLY A 54 -0.47 5.18 -7.53
CA GLY A 54 0.94 5.50 -7.35
C GLY A 54 1.64 4.61 -6.33
N ALA A 55 0.96 4.34 -5.22
CA ALA A 55 1.50 3.52 -4.14
C ALA A 55 0.39 2.68 -3.48
N ILE A 56 0.75 1.47 -3.06
CA ILE A 56 -0.04 0.58 -2.21
C ILE A 56 0.72 0.33 -0.93
N PHE A 57 0.06 0.57 0.20
CA PHE A 57 0.58 0.30 1.54
C PHE A 57 -0.08 -0.95 2.09
N MET A 58 0.70 -1.85 2.66
CA MET A 58 0.24 -3.11 3.23
C MET A 58 0.58 -3.19 4.71
N CYS A 59 -0.43 -3.48 5.54
CA CYS A 59 -0.27 -3.73 6.97
C CYS A 59 0.17 -5.19 7.21
N TYR A 60 1.26 -5.61 6.57
CA TYR A 60 1.67 -7.03 6.50
C TYR A 60 1.79 -7.69 7.87
N GLU A 61 2.39 -6.99 8.84
CA GLU A 61 2.63 -7.50 10.19
C GLU A 61 1.37 -7.56 11.08
N ASP A 62 0.26 -6.99 10.64
CA ASP A 62 -1.01 -6.92 11.38
C ASP A 62 -2.07 -7.92 10.87
N VAL A 63 -1.66 -8.86 10.00
CA VAL A 63 -2.53 -9.89 9.42
C VAL A 63 -1.99 -11.27 9.73
N SER A 64 -2.88 -12.22 10.01
CA SER A 64 -2.51 -13.62 10.31
C SER A 64 -2.27 -14.47 9.06
N SER A 65 -2.58 -13.96 7.87
CA SER A 65 -2.51 -14.70 6.61
C SER A 65 -1.87 -13.86 5.51
N ASP A 66 -0.67 -14.27 5.13
CA ASP A 66 0.14 -13.61 4.10
C ASP A 66 -0.40 -13.84 2.69
N PHE A 67 -1.31 -14.82 2.52
CA PHE A 67 -1.88 -15.19 1.23
C PHE A 67 -2.55 -14.01 0.52
N ILE A 68 -3.16 -13.10 1.29
CA ILE A 68 -3.83 -11.91 0.77
C ILE A 68 -2.85 -10.98 0.03
N PHE A 69 -1.56 -11.04 0.36
CA PHE A 69 -0.54 -10.14 -0.20
C PHE A 69 0.35 -10.80 -1.27
N GLN A 70 0.27 -12.11 -1.46
CA GLN A 70 1.20 -12.86 -2.34
C GLN A 70 1.22 -12.38 -3.79
N HIS A 71 0.08 -11.94 -4.32
CA HIS A 71 -0.04 -11.49 -5.71
C HIS A 71 0.35 -10.00 -5.88
N LEU A 72 0.40 -9.21 -4.80
CA LEU A 72 0.62 -7.76 -4.87
C LEU A 72 1.99 -7.38 -5.46
N PRO A 73 3.11 -8.05 -5.14
CA PRO A 73 4.40 -7.70 -5.73
C PRO A 73 4.39 -7.75 -7.27
N LEU A 74 3.84 -8.82 -7.85
CA LEU A 74 3.73 -8.97 -9.30
C LEU A 74 2.77 -7.95 -9.91
N PHE A 75 1.62 -7.72 -9.27
CA PHE A 75 0.66 -6.70 -9.68
C PHE A 75 1.30 -5.30 -9.70
N CYS A 76 1.97 -4.93 -8.62
CA CYS A 76 2.59 -3.61 -8.48
C CYS A 76 3.71 -3.40 -9.51
N LYS A 77 4.52 -4.43 -9.78
CA LYS A 77 5.54 -4.38 -10.83
C LYS A 77 4.94 -4.18 -12.23
N TYR A 78 3.87 -4.90 -12.56
CA TYR A 78 3.24 -4.80 -13.88
C TYR A 78 2.65 -3.41 -14.15
N TYR A 79 2.12 -2.75 -13.11
CA TYR A 79 1.46 -1.46 -13.21
C TYR A 79 2.31 -0.26 -12.81
N ASP A 80 3.59 -0.46 -12.50
CA ASP A 80 4.50 0.59 -11.99
C ASP A 80 3.90 1.33 -10.78
N ILE A 81 3.60 0.54 -9.74
CA ILE A 81 3.06 0.97 -8.46
C ILE A 81 4.09 0.68 -7.38
N GLU A 82 4.33 1.64 -6.47
CA GLU A 82 5.18 1.40 -5.31
C GLU A 82 4.45 0.52 -4.29
N LEU A 83 5.07 -0.59 -3.86
CA LEU A 83 4.54 -1.44 -2.80
C LEU A 83 5.32 -1.22 -1.50
N ILE A 84 4.61 -0.83 -0.44
CA ILE A 84 5.20 -0.38 0.82
C ILE A 84 4.61 -1.16 2.00
N LYS A 85 5.47 -1.77 2.80
CA LYS A 85 5.15 -2.35 4.11
C LYS A 85 5.04 -1.26 5.17
N LEU A 86 3.93 -1.29 5.91
CA LEU A 86 3.73 -0.44 7.09
C LEU A 86 4.19 -1.17 8.36
N PRO A 87 4.69 -0.43 9.37
CA PRO A 87 5.02 -1.01 10.67
C PRO A 87 3.81 -1.67 11.32
N LYS A 88 4.06 -2.67 12.17
CA LYS A 88 3.06 -3.21 13.09
C LYS A 88 2.28 -2.13 13.83
N GLY A 89 0.99 -2.36 14.02
CA GLY A 89 0.06 -1.45 14.69
C GLY A 89 -0.51 -0.36 13.78
N THR A 90 0.07 -0.12 12.61
CA THR A 90 -0.44 0.91 11.68
C THR A 90 -1.88 0.61 11.25
N ARG A 91 -2.23 -0.68 11.10
CA ARG A 91 -3.61 -1.08 10.79
C ARG A 91 -4.61 -0.49 11.79
N PHE A 92 -4.35 -0.65 13.08
CA PHE A 92 -5.28 -0.17 14.12
C PHE A 92 -5.43 1.35 14.10
N LEU A 93 -4.33 2.07 13.85
CA LEU A 93 -4.34 3.53 13.73
C LEU A 93 -5.14 4.00 12.51
N LEU A 94 -4.98 3.34 11.36
CA LEU A 94 -5.78 3.60 10.16
C LEU A 94 -7.26 3.29 10.38
N GLU A 95 -7.57 2.16 11.02
CA GLU A 95 -8.95 1.76 11.33
C GLU A 95 -9.65 2.79 12.22
N LYS A 96 -8.94 3.33 13.22
CA LYS A 96 -9.43 4.41 14.08
C LYS A 96 -9.60 5.72 13.30
N MET A 97 -8.63 6.09 12.47
CA MET A 97 -8.62 7.34 11.70
C MET A 97 -9.77 7.42 10.69
N PHE A 98 -10.08 6.32 10.01
CA PHE A 98 -11.11 6.25 8.98
C PHE A 98 -12.45 5.70 9.48
N GLU A 99 -12.58 5.45 10.78
CA GLU A 99 -13.77 4.84 11.42
C GLU A 99 -14.25 3.56 10.69
N ARG A 100 -13.28 2.73 10.26
CA ARG A 100 -13.53 1.53 9.47
C ARG A 100 -12.72 0.37 10.00
N LYS A 101 -13.28 -0.84 9.93
CA LYS A 101 -12.56 -2.07 10.31
C LYS A 101 -11.93 -2.75 9.11
N TYR A 102 -10.90 -3.55 9.35
CA TYR A 102 -10.26 -4.45 8.40
C TYR A 102 -9.50 -3.72 7.27
N ILE A 103 -8.78 -2.64 7.61
CA ILE A 103 -7.91 -1.93 6.66
C ILE A 103 -6.57 -2.68 6.57
N PHE A 104 -6.54 -3.71 5.74
CA PHE A 104 -5.33 -4.52 5.51
C PHE A 104 -4.34 -3.86 4.55
N LEU A 105 -4.85 -3.00 3.68
CA LEU A 105 -4.08 -2.26 2.72
C LEU A 105 -4.80 -0.96 2.37
N LEU A 106 -4.07 -0.01 1.80
CA LEU A 106 -4.65 1.17 1.17
C LEU A 106 -3.82 1.58 -0.04
N ALA A 107 -4.44 2.26 -1.01
CA ALA A 107 -3.74 2.83 -2.13
C ALA A 107 -3.98 4.33 -2.26
N VAL A 108 -2.93 5.02 -2.72
CA VAL A 108 -2.92 6.45 -3.03
C VAL A 108 -2.72 6.62 -4.53
N LEU A 109 -3.38 7.63 -5.09
CA LEU A 109 -3.34 7.92 -6.53
C LEU A 109 -2.16 8.83 -6.88
N LYS A 110 -1.61 8.69 -8.09
CA LYS A 110 -0.57 9.57 -8.65
C LYS A 110 -1.05 11.02 -8.75
N THR A 111 -2.35 11.24 -8.96
CA THR A 111 -2.98 12.57 -9.00
C THR A 111 -3.20 13.20 -7.62
N SER A 112 -2.86 12.54 -6.53
CA SER A 112 -2.97 13.14 -5.19
C SER A 112 -1.97 14.28 -5.03
N ALA A 113 -2.43 15.40 -4.46
CA ALA A 113 -1.59 16.54 -4.13
C ALA A 113 -0.50 16.22 -3.09
N ASN A 114 -0.68 15.16 -2.27
CA ASN A 114 0.35 14.73 -1.31
C ASN A 114 1.16 13.52 -1.78
N PHE A 115 0.97 13.05 -3.03
CA PHE A 115 1.71 11.89 -3.53
C PHE A 115 3.24 12.09 -3.47
N GLU A 116 3.73 13.26 -3.85
CA GLU A 116 5.16 13.59 -3.75
C GLU A 116 5.67 13.60 -2.30
N LYS A 117 4.87 14.08 -1.34
CA LYS A 117 5.23 14.05 0.09
C LYS A 117 5.34 12.61 0.59
N ILE A 118 4.41 11.77 0.18
CA ILE A 118 4.42 10.34 0.48
C ILE A 118 5.68 9.69 -0.08
N LYS A 119 6.02 9.96 -1.35
CA LYS A 119 7.21 9.40 -2.00
C LYS A 119 8.50 9.76 -1.24
N ASN A 120 8.59 10.99 -0.75
CA ASN A 120 9.73 11.48 0.04
C ASN A 120 9.86 10.83 1.43
N LEU A 121 8.87 10.07 1.91
CA LEU A 121 9.03 9.28 3.14
C LEU A 121 10.01 8.12 2.96
N PHE A 122 10.30 7.73 1.72
CA PHE A 122 11.07 6.52 1.40
C PHE A 122 12.41 6.79 0.71
N ILE A 123 12.76 8.08 0.58
CA ILE A 123 14.09 8.58 0.22
C ILE A 123 14.82 8.94 1.52
#